data_AF-A0A9E5Q475-F1
#
_entry.id   AF-A0A9E5Q475-F1
#
_cell.length_a   1.000
_cell.length_b   1.000
_cell.length_c   1.000
_cell.angle_alpha   90.00
_cell.angle_beta   90.00
_cell.angle_gamma   90.00
#
_symmetry.space_group_name_H-M   'P 1'
#
loop_
_entity.id
_entity.type
_entity.pdbx_description
1 polymer ?
#
loop_
_entity_poly.entity_id
_entity_poly.type
_entity_poly.pdbx_seq_one_letter_code
_entity_poly.pdbx_strand_id
1 'polypeptide(L)' 'VVERGNRSVIDTFFEEGLDGTHFHGNIVDICPVGALVSKDFLHKARAWDLTHTPSVCTSCSQGCNIEHHTRD' A
#
# COMPACT_ATOMS: atom_id res chain seq x y z
N VAL A 1 -4.64 -6.13 -16.89
CA VAL A 1 -3.85 -5.41 -17.91
C VAL A 1 -4.76 -5.12 -19.08
N VAL A 2 -4.98 -3.85 -19.36
CA VAL A 2 -5.75 -3.34 -20.50
C VAL A 2 -4.77 -2.87 -21.57
N GLU A 3 -5.12 -3.01 -22.85
CA GLU A 3 -4.24 -2.75 -24.02
C GLU A 3 -2.99 -3.65 -24.10
N ARG A 4 -2.19 -3.46 -25.16
CA ARG A 4 -0.96 -4.23 -25.46
C ARG A 4 0.15 -3.33 -25.98
N GLY A 5 1.39 -3.79 -25.85
CA GLY A 5 2.57 -3.03 -26.29
C GLY A 5 2.91 -1.89 -25.32
N ASN A 6 3.39 -0.77 -25.85
CA ASN A 6 3.82 0.38 -25.05
C ASN A 6 2.66 1.12 -24.33
N ARG A 7 1.41 0.80 -24.67
CA ARG A 7 0.22 1.40 -24.06
C ARG A 7 -0.47 0.49 -23.05
N SER A 8 0.17 -0.59 -22.62
CA SER A 8 -0.40 -1.47 -21.61
C SER A 8 -0.62 -0.73 -20.29
N VAL A 9 -1.83 -0.80 -19.74
CA VAL A 9 -2.20 -0.18 -18.46
C VAL A 9 -2.62 -1.24 -17.45
N ILE A 10 -2.21 -1.06 -16.19
CA ILE A 10 -2.72 -1.85 -15.06
C ILE A 10 -3.97 -1.15 -14.56
N ASP A 11 -5.11 -1.82 -14.66
CA ASP A 11 -6.41 -1.30 -14.26
C ASP A 11 -7.34 -2.44 -13.80
N THR A 12 -8.41 -2.10 -13.09
CA THR A 12 -9.49 -3.02 -12.72
C THR A 12 -10.48 -3.17 -13.88
N PHE A 13 -11.24 -4.27 -13.90
CA PHE A 13 -12.31 -4.44 -14.88
C PHE A 13 -13.57 -3.71 -14.40
N PHE A 14 -14.31 -3.09 -15.32
CA PHE A 14 -15.64 -2.48 -15.08
C PHE A 14 -15.70 -1.36 -14.01
N GLU A 15 -14.61 -0.62 -13.79
CA GLU A 15 -14.52 0.45 -12.77
C GLU A 15 -14.79 -0.05 -11.33
N GLU A 16 -14.72 -1.37 -11.10
CA GLU A 16 -14.86 -1.93 -9.76
C GLU A 16 -13.61 -1.63 -8.93
N GLY A 17 -13.82 -1.22 -7.67
CA GLY A 17 -12.75 -1.02 -6.70
C GLY A 17 -12.12 -2.33 -6.26
N LEU A 18 -11.10 -2.25 -5.40
CA LEU A 18 -10.44 -3.42 -4.81
C LEU A 18 -11.15 -3.93 -3.54
N ASP A 19 -12.40 -3.52 -3.32
CA ASP A 19 -13.16 -3.70 -2.07
C ASP A 19 -13.49 -5.18 -1.75
N GLY A 20 -13.30 -6.09 -2.71
CA GLY A 20 -13.53 -7.52 -2.55
C GLY A 20 -12.52 -8.26 -1.65
N THR A 21 -11.48 -7.59 -1.14
CA THR A 21 -10.47 -8.21 -0.24
C THR A 21 -9.94 -7.25 0.82
N HIS A 22 -10.04 -7.62 2.09
CA HIS A 22 -9.52 -6.79 3.19
C HIS A 22 -7.99 -6.57 3.18
N PHE A 23 -7.26 -7.29 2.31
CA PHE A 23 -5.80 -7.20 2.20
C PHE A 23 -5.33 -6.36 1.00
N HIS A 24 -6.23 -5.68 0.27
CA HIS A 24 -5.85 -4.86 -0.89
C HIS A 24 -4.86 -3.74 -0.55
N GLY A 25 -4.81 -3.31 0.72
CA GLY A 25 -3.87 -2.28 1.19
C GLY A 25 -2.39 -2.66 1.00
N ASN A 26 -2.07 -3.96 1.06
CA ASN A 26 -0.69 -4.46 0.93
C ASN A 26 -0.12 -4.31 -0.50
N ILE A 27 -0.96 -3.96 -1.48
CA ILE A 27 -0.51 -3.74 -2.87
C ILE A 27 0.44 -2.53 -2.97
N VAL A 28 0.29 -1.55 -2.08
CA VAL A 28 1.17 -0.38 -2.00
C VAL A 28 2.62 -0.80 -1.77
N ASP A 29 2.85 -1.78 -0.88
CA ASP A 29 4.19 -2.25 -0.53
C ASP A 29 4.82 -3.12 -1.64
N ILE A 30 3.98 -3.78 -2.45
CA ILE A 30 4.43 -4.59 -3.59
C ILE A 30 4.81 -3.71 -4.78
N CYS A 31 4.28 -2.47 -4.88
CA CYS A 31 4.48 -1.60 -6.03
C CYS A 31 5.93 -1.09 -6.12
N PRO A 32 6.69 -1.41 -7.20
CA PRO A 32 8.12 -1.08 -7.27
C PRO A 32 8.42 0.38 -7.67
N VAL A 33 7.42 1.11 -8.17
CA VAL A 33 7.61 2.41 -8.85
C VAL A 33 6.82 3.57 -8.22
N GLY A 34 6.08 3.32 -7.14
CA GLY A 34 5.22 4.35 -6.52
C GLY A 34 4.01 4.75 -7.37
N ALA A 35 3.59 3.90 -8.32
CA ALA A 35 2.34 4.09 -9.06
C ALA A 35 1.11 3.84 -8.18
N LEU A 36 1.24 2.96 -7.18
CA LEU A 36 0.22 2.66 -6.18
C LEU A 36 0.76 3.08 -4.82
N VAL A 37 0.12 4.06 -4.21
CA VAL A 37 0.52 4.67 -2.94
C VAL A 37 -0.67 4.78 -2.00
N SER A 38 -0.42 4.67 -0.69
CA SER A 38 -1.46 4.86 0.31
C SER A 38 -2.00 6.29 0.22
N LYS A 39 -3.30 6.41 -0.09
CA LYS A 39 -3.99 7.71 -0.18
C LYS A 39 -3.94 8.46 1.13
N ASP A 40 -4.04 7.75 2.25
CA ASP A 40 -3.99 8.35 3.58
C ASP A 40 -2.59 8.86 3.94
N PHE A 41 -1.54 8.21 3.45
CA PHE A 41 -0.15 8.65 3.71
C PHE A 41 0.35 9.68 2.69
N LEU A 42 -0.31 9.80 1.55
CA LEU A 42 0.12 10.66 0.45
C LEU A 42 0.36 12.10 0.92
N HIS A 43 1.59 12.58 0.70
CA HIS A 43 2.08 13.92 1.04
C HIS A 43 2.25 14.23 2.55
N LYS A 44 2.17 13.24 3.45
CA LYS A 44 2.37 13.47 4.89
C LYS A 44 3.84 13.52 5.31
N ALA A 45 4.70 12.69 4.72
CA ALA A 45 6.13 12.63 5.02
C ALA A 45 6.92 11.97 3.87
N ARG A 46 8.25 12.08 3.89
CA ARG A 46 9.15 11.27 3.04
C ARG A 46 9.69 10.09 3.82
N ALA A 47 10.17 9.07 3.12
CA ALA A 47 10.69 7.85 3.76
C ALA A 47 11.84 8.12 4.73
N TRP A 48 12.70 9.10 4.44
CA TRP A 48 13.82 9.48 5.31
C TRP A 48 13.43 10.39 6.49
N ASP A 49 12.19 10.89 6.53
CA ASP A 49 11.70 11.69 7.66
C ASP A 49 11.16 10.80 8.79
N LEU A 50 11.06 9.49 8.57
CA LEU A 50 10.39 8.54 9.45
C LEU A 50 11.38 7.75 10.30
N THR A 51 11.04 7.57 11.57
CA THR A 51 11.70 6.62 12.47
C THR A 51 10.94 5.31 12.46
N HIS A 52 11.68 4.21 12.37
CA HIS A 52 11.17 2.86 12.20
C HIS A 52 11.29 2.07 13.52
N THR A 53 10.17 1.60 14.06
CA THR A 53 10.15 0.79 15.30
C THR A 53 9.39 -0.53 15.08
N PRO A 54 10.03 -1.71 15.26
CA PRO A 54 9.37 -3.00 15.11
C PRO A 54 8.36 -3.25 16.23
N SER A 55 7.21 -3.82 15.88
CA SER A 55 6.08 -4.05 16.79
C SER A 55 5.19 -5.22 16.33
N VAL A 56 4.10 -5.49 17.06
CA VAL A 56 3.13 -6.56 16.78
C VAL A 56 1.72 -5.98 16.72
N CYS A 57 0.95 -6.35 15.70
CA CYS A 57 -0.41 -5.89 15.50
C CYS A 57 -1.37 -6.44 16.55
N THR A 58 -2.15 -5.55 17.17
CA THR A 58 -3.19 -5.90 18.17
C THR A 58 -4.60 -5.94 17.57
N SER A 59 -4.77 -5.65 16.29
CA SER A 59 -6.09 -5.52 15.64
C SER A 59 -6.78 -6.87 15.41
N CYS A 60 -6.02 -7.96 15.31
CA CYS A 60 -6.56 -9.30 15.12
C CYS A 60 -5.72 -10.33 15.87
N SER A 61 -6.27 -11.52 16.09
CA SER A 61 -5.61 -12.60 16.84
C SER A 61 -4.37 -13.20 16.16
N GLN A 62 -4.06 -12.80 14.92
CA GLN A 62 -2.91 -13.31 14.18
C GLN A 62 -1.57 -12.77 14.70
N GLY A 63 -1.57 -11.59 15.34
CA GLY A 63 -0.33 -11.00 15.85
C GLY A 63 0.70 -10.74 14.75
N CYS A 64 0.29 -10.16 13.62
CA CYS A 64 1.19 -9.88 12.50
C CYS A 64 2.33 -8.95 12.93
N ASN A 65 3.54 -9.21 12.44
CA ASN A 65 4.67 -8.29 12.59
C ASN A 65 4.36 -7.00 11.82
N ILE A 66 4.53 -5.85 12.49
CA ILE A 66 4.33 -4.52 11.91
C ILE A 66 5.50 -3.61 12.29
N GLU A 67 5.58 -2.47 11.60
CA GLU A 67 6.52 -1.41 11.91
C GLU A 67 5.77 -0.12 12.13
N HIS A 68 6.02 0.56 13.25
CA HIS A 68 5.51 1.90 13.48
C HIS A 68 6.45 2.90 12.84
N HIS A 69 5.91 3.68 11.88
CA HIS A 69 6.60 4.78 11.24
C HIS A 69 6.14 6.08 11.91
N THR A 70 7.00 6.66 12.74
CA THR A 70 6.71 7.90 13.47
C THR A 70 7.55 9.07 12.95
N ARG A 71 6.99 10.28 13.07
CA ARG A 71 7.67 11.54 12.77
C ARG A 71 7.43 12.47 13.93
N ASP A 72 8.51 12.89 14.59
CA ASP A 72 8.50 13.89 15.66
C ASP A 72 8.61 15.32 15.12
#